data_AF-V6J9G9-F1
#
_entry.id   AF-V6J9G9-F1
#
_cell.length_a   1.000
_cell.length_b   1.000
_cell.length_c   1.000
_cell.angle_alpha   90.00
_cell.angle_beta   90.00
_cell.angle_gamma   90.00
#
_symmetry.space_group_name_H-M   'P 1'
#
loop_
_entity.id
_entity.type
_entity.pdbx_description
1 polymer ?
#
loop_
_entity_poly.entity_id
_entity_poly.type
_entity_poly.pdbx_seq_one_letter_code
_entity_poly.pdbx_strand_id
1 'polypeptide(L)'
;MPDERNDMEKWRTIIEPFLQSKLNEFQLLGLNHLKMDEFWQFVKESLEKKKEEKPERIHEVVAAVMALTVNDYMNKLRVDLFKDSSNTIDQSIFR
;
A
#
# COMPACT_ATOMS: atom_id res chain seq x y z
N MET A 1 12.10 -7.78 -22.66
CA MET A 1 11.82 -7.26 -21.31
C MET A 1 10.77 -8.17 -20.71
N PRO A 2 11.12 -9.07 -19.77
CA PRO A 2 10.11 -9.85 -19.06
C PRO A 2 9.27 -8.87 -18.23
N ASP A 3 7.95 -8.97 -18.30
CA ASP A 3 7.00 -8.10 -17.61
C ASP A 3 7.30 -8.01 -16.10
N GLU A 4 7.90 -6.89 -15.65
CA GLU A 4 8.22 -6.59 -14.24
C GLU A 4 7.00 -6.68 -13.31
N ARG A 5 5.79 -6.51 -13.85
CA ARG A 5 4.52 -6.68 -13.13
C ARG A 5 4.30 -8.11 -12.64
N ASN A 6 4.92 -9.09 -13.29
CA ASN A 6 4.72 -10.50 -13.02
C ASN A 6 5.53 -10.98 -11.79
N ASP A 7 6.59 -10.27 -11.39
CA ASP A 7 7.44 -10.69 -10.26
C ASP A 7 6.86 -10.27 -8.90
N MET A 8 6.18 -9.12 -8.83
CA MET A 8 5.52 -8.67 -7.59
C MET A 8 4.36 -9.58 -7.17
N GLU A 9 3.56 -10.08 -8.11
CA GLU A 9 2.46 -11.00 -7.80
C GLU A 9 2.97 -12.41 -7.43
N LYS A 10 4.11 -12.84 -7.99
CA LYS A 10 4.82 -14.04 -7.49
C LYS A 10 5.25 -13.86 -6.05
N TRP A 11 5.85 -12.71 -5.72
CA TRP A 11 6.26 -12.42 -4.35
C TRP A 11 5.08 -12.34 -3.40
N ARG A 12 3.96 -11.71 -3.80
CA ARG A 12 2.72 -11.68 -3.01
C ARG A 12 2.32 -13.06 -2.50
N THR A 13 2.36 -14.06 -3.38
CA THR A 13 2.01 -15.45 -3.02
C THR A 13 3.00 -16.04 -2.02
N ILE A 14 4.30 -15.77 -2.18
CA ILE A 14 5.35 -16.31 -1.30
C ILE A 14 5.33 -15.64 0.08
N ILE A 15 5.05 -14.33 0.14
CA ILE A 15 5.06 -13.55 1.38
C ILE A 15 3.67 -13.43 2.03
N GLU A 16 2.66 -14.11 1.50
CA GLU A 16 1.28 -14.08 2.00
C GLU A 16 1.18 -14.23 3.53
N PRO A 17 1.92 -15.13 4.20
CA PRO A 17 1.85 -15.24 5.66
C PRO A 17 2.26 -13.95 6.39
N PHE A 18 3.26 -13.23 5.86
CA PHE A 18 3.71 -11.95 6.42
C PHE A 18 2.69 -10.85 6.15
N LEU A 19 2.11 -10.81 4.95
CA LEU A 19 1.04 -9.90 4.61
C LEU A 19 -0.17 -10.11 5.52
N GLN A 20 -0.57 -11.36 5.76
CA GLN A 20 -1.70 -11.68 6.63
C GLN A 20 -1.41 -11.30 8.09
N SER A 21 -0.21 -11.60 8.59
CA SER A 21 0.20 -11.21 9.94
C SER A 21 0.16 -9.69 10.11
N LYS A 22 0.63 -8.94 9.12
CA LYS A 22 0.66 -7.48 9.17
C LYS A 22 -0.73 -6.86 9.00
N LEU A 23 -1.57 -7.44 8.14
CA LEU A 23 -2.98 -7.05 8.00
C LEU A 23 -3.75 -7.25 9.31
N ASN A 24 -3.54 -8.38 9.99
CA ASN A 24 -4.16 -8.66 11.28
C ASN A 24 -3.75 -7.64 12.34
N GLU A 25 -2.47 -7.21 12.34
CA GLU A 25 -1.98 -6.12 13.21
C GLU A 25 -2.75 -4.81 12.93
N PHE A 26 -2.93 -4.45 11.66
CA PHE A 26 -3.66 -3.23 11.27
C PHE A 26 -5.13 -3.30 11.70
N GLN A 27 -5.77 -4.45 11.51
CA GLN A 27 -7.13 -4.70 11.96
C GLN A 27 -7.23 -4.59 13.48
N LEU A 28 -6.31 -5.21 14.24
CA LEU A 28 -6.27 -5.10 15.70
C LEU A 28 -6.14 -3.64 16.18
N LEU A 29 -5.44 -2.80 15.42
CA LEU A 29 -5.26 -1.38 15.69
C LEU A 29 -6.43 -0.48 15.21
N GLY A 30 -7.54 -1.08 14.77
CA GLY A 30 -8.79 -0.38 14.46
C GLY A 30 -9.14 -0.29 12.97
N LEU A 31 -8.31 -0.83 12.07
CA LEU A 31 -8.59 -0.88 10.63
C LEU A 31 -9.34 -2.17 10.24
N ASN A 32 -10.38 -2.53 10.99
CA ASN A 32 -11.12 -3.80 10.88
C ASN A 32 -11.64 -4.13 9.47
N HIS A 33 -11.92 -3.10 8.67
CA HIS A 33 -12.47 -3.25 7.32
C HIS A 33 -11.41 -3.35 6.23
N LEU A 34 -10.12 -3.18 6.56
CA LEU A 34 -9.04 -3.27 5.59
C LEU A 34 -8.93 -4.70 5.05
N LYS A 35 -9.06 -4.85 3.72
CA LYS A 35 -8.96 -6.13 3.03
C LYS A 35 -7.56 -6.37 2.48
N MET A 36 -7.23 -7.63 2.24
CA MET A 36 -5.93 -8.05 1.70
C MET A 36 -5.59 -7.34 0.38
N ASP A 37 -6.55 -7.18 -0.53
CA ASP A 37 -6.30 -6.51 -1.80
C ASP A 37 -5.97 -5.02 -1.63
N GLU A 38 -6.69 -4.32 -0.75
CA GLU A 38 -6.45 -2.91 -0.43
C GLU A 38 -5.10 -2.73 0.26
N PHE A 39 -4.80 -3.62 1.21
CA PHE A 39 -3.51 -3.65 1.89
C PHE A 39 -2.36 -3.92 0.91
N TRP A 40 -2.54 -4.86 -0.02
CA TRP A 40 -1.54 -5.15 -1.04
C TRP A 40 -1.29 -3.96 -1.98
N GLN A 41 -2.33 -3.22 -2.36
CA GLN A 41 -2.15 -1.99 -3.13
C GLN A 41 -1.35 -0.95 -2.34
N PHE A 42 -1.66 -0.77 -1.05
CA PHE A 42 -0.90 0.11 -0.17
C PHE A 42 0.58 -0.30 -0.06
N VAL A 43 0.89 -1.59 0.07
CA VAL A 43 2.26 -2.11 0.08
C VAL A 43 2.99 -1.76 -1.21
N LYS A 44 2.36 -2.01 -2.38
CA LYS A 44 2.96 -1.71 -3.68
C LYS A 44 3.27 -0.22 -3.83
N GLU A 45 2.30 0.64 -3.51
CA GLU A 45 2.52 2.09 -3.55
C GLU A 45 3.63 2.55 -2.60
N SER A 46 3.77 1.91 -1.44
CA SER A 46 4.79 2.23 -0.45
C SER A 46 6.19 1.81 -0.91
N LEU A 47 6.29 0.70 -1.63
CA LEU A 47 7.51 0.25 -2.29
C LEU A 47 7.89 1.16 -3.47
N GLU A 48 6.93 1.55 -4.30
CA GLU A 48 7.15 2.46 -5.45
C GLU A 48 7.60 3.86 -5.02
N LYS A 49 7.12 4.35 -3.86
CA LYS A 49 7.53 5.65 -3.31
C LYS A 49 8.99 5.67 -2.87
N LYS A 50 9.59 4.54 -2.50
CA LYS A 50 11.00 4.43 -2.07
C LYS A 50 11.97 4.41 -3.26
N LYS A 51 11.72 5.23 -4.29
CA LYS A 51 12.32 5.30 -5.65
C LYS A 51 13.83 5.06 -5.82
N GLU A 52 14.63 5.03 -4.76
CA GLU A 52 16.09 4.88 -4.80
C GLU A 52 16.53 3.40 -4.92
N GLU A 53 15.75 2.43 -4.44
CA GLU A 53 16.08 0.99 -4.57
C GLU A 53 14.79 0.17 -4.72
N LYS A 54 14.43 -0.21 -5.95
CA LYS A 54 13.40 -1.25 -6.15
C LYS A 54 13.94 -2.52 -5.47
N PRO A 55 13.17 -3.18 -4.58
CA PRO A 55 13.66 -4.38 -3.93
C PRO A 55 13.95 -5.44 -5.00
N GLU A 56 15.18 -5.93 -5.04
CA GLU A 56 15.60 -7.00 -5.95
C GLU A 56 15.41 -8.38 -5.31
N ARG A 57 15.27 -8.41 -3.97
CA ARG A 57 15.25 -9.64 -3.18
C ARG A 57 14.01 -9.71 -2.31
N ILE A 58 13.48 -10.93 -2.15
CA ILE A 58 12.24 -11.16 -1.38
C ILE A 58 12.32 -10.68 0.07
N HIS A 59 13.48 -10.77 0.73
CA HIS A 59 13.64 -10.33 2.11
C HIS A 59 13.54 -8.81 2.26
N GLU A 60 13.90 -8.03 1.23
CA GLU A 60 13.73 -6.57 1.22
C GLU A 60 12.25 -6.21 1.16
N VAL A 61 11.47 -6.96 0.38
CA VAL A 61 10.00 -6.81 0.32
C VAL A 61 9.38 -7.14 1.67
N VAL A 62 9.77 -8.25 2.29
CA VAL A 62 9.30 -8.62 3.64
C VAL A 62 9.66 -7.54 4.65
N ALA A 63 10.91 -7.07 4.65
CA ALA A 63 11.35 -6.00 5.55
C ALA A 63 10.55 -4.71 5.35
N ALA A 64 10.28 -4.34 4.09
CA ALA A 64 9.45 -3.19 3.77
C ALA A 64 8.01 -3.34 4.27
N VAL A 65 7.38 -4.51 4.07
CA VAL A 65 6.03 -4.82 4.59
C VAL A 65 6.00 -4.71 6.11
N MET A 66 6.99 -5.29 6.80
CA MET A 66 7.04 -5.30 8.26
C MET A 66 7.28 -3.89 8.85
N ALA A 67 7.96 -3.02 8.11
CA ALA A 67 8.20 -1.63 8.49
C ALA A 67 6.97 -0.71 8.34
N LEU A 68 5.91 -1.14 7.64
CA LEU A 68 4.72 -0.32 7.46
C LEU A 68 3.95 -0.14 8.78
N THR A 69 3.40 1.05 8.98
CA THR A 69 2.59 1.38 10.16
C THR A 69 1.18 1.81 9.77
N VAL A 70 0.25 1.73 10.72
CA VAL A 70 -1.10 2.29 10.57
C VAL A 70 -1.05 3.79 10.23
N ASN A 71 -0.09 4.52 10.80
CA ASN A 71 0.09 5.94 10.51
C ASN A 71 0.47 6.19 9.04
N ASP A 72 1.32 5.34 8.44
CA ASP A 72 1.66 5.43 7.02
C ASP A 72 0.42 5.23 6.14
N TYR A 73 -0.42 4.25 6.49
CA TYR A 73 -1.68 4.00 5.78
C TYR A 73 -2.67 5.15 5.92
N MET A 74 -2.83 5.72 7.12
CA MET A 74 -3.71 6.87 7.34
C MET A 74 -3.21 8.13 6.60
N ASN A 75 -1.90 8.34 6.55
CA ASN A 75 -1.32 9.43 5.76
C ASN A 75 -1.58 9.22 4.26
N LYS A 76 -1.48 7.99 3.76
CA LYS A 76 -1.83 7.63 2.39
C LYS A 76 -3.29 7.94 2.08
N LEU A 77 -4.22 7.46 2.91
CA LEU A 77 -5.65 7.74 2.75
C LEU A 77 -5.96 9.23 2.74
N ARG A 78 -5.31 10.00 3.62
CA ARG A 78 -5.47 11.46 3.67
C ARG A 78 -5.01 12.11 2.35
N VAL A 79 -3.84 11.72 1.85
CA VAL A 79 -3.31 12.22 0.58
C VAL A 79 -4.24 11.90 -0.59
N ASP A 80 -4.77 10.68 -0.64
CA ASP A 80 -5.67 10.25 -1.70
C ASP A 80 -6.99 11.02 -1.65
N LEU A 81 -7.58 11.20 -0.46
CA LEU A 81 -8.78 12.03 -0.28
C LEU A 81 -8.55 13.46 -0.77
N PHE A 82 -7.39 14.06 -0.50
CA PHE A 82 -7.06 15.39 -1.00
C PHE A 82 -6.91 15.42 -2.53
N LYS A 83 -6.28 14.41 -3.12
CA LYS A 83 -6.17 14.29 -4.59
C LYS A 83 -7.54 14.14 -5.23
N ASP A 84 -8.42 13.31 -4.67
CA ASP A 84 -9.77 13.09 -5.18
C ASP A 84 -10.65 14.33 -5.01
N SER A 85 -10.50 15.05 -3.89
CA SER A 85 -11.20 16.31 -3.65
C SER A 85 -10.79 17.40 -4.64
N SER A 86 -9.53 17.43 -5.09
CA SER A 86 -9.09 18.36 -6.14
C SER A 86 -9.74 18.08 -7.50
N ASN A 87 -10.13 16.84 -7.77
CA ASN A 87 -10.92 16.47 -8.95
C ASN A 87 -12.43 16.77 -8.79
N THR A 88 -12.89 17.05 -7.58
CA THR A 88 -14.30 17.31 -7.23
C THR A 88 -14.51 18.71 -6.65
N ILE A 89 -13.65 19.68 -7.00
CA ILE A 89 -14.03 21.09 -6.84
C ILE A 89 -15.00 21.39 -7.98
N ASP A 90 -16.27 21.08 -7.73
CA ASP A 90 -17.37 21.54 -8.56
C ASP A 90 -17.34 23.08 -8.58
N GLN A 91 -17.07 23.64 -9.75
CA GLN A 91 -17.03 25.08 -9.99
C GLN A 91 -18.40 25.76 -9.76
N SER A 92 -19.45 24.99 -9.42
CA SER A 92 -20.76 25.51 -9.01
C SER A 92 -20.76 26.24 -7.67
N ILE A 93 -19.74 26.04 -6.82
CA ILE A 93 -19.66 26.70 -5.49
C ILE A 93 -19.28 28.18 -5.58
N PHE A 94 -18.78 28.65 -6.73
CA PHE A 94 -18.42 30.06 -6.97
C PHE A 94 -19.40 30.81 -7.89
N ARG A 95 -20.68 30.39 -7.95
CA ARG A 95 -21.74 31.14 -8.66
C ARG A 95 -22.73 31.81 -7.72
#